data_AF-A0A5C8EB58-F1
#
_entry.id   AF-A0A5C8EB58-F1
#
_cell.length_a   1.000
_cell.length_b   1.000
_cell.length_c   1.000
_cell.angle_alpha   90.00
_cell.angle_beta   90.00
_cell.angle_gamma   90.00
#
_symmetry.space_group_name_H-M   'P 1'
#
loop_
_entity.id
_entity.type
_entity.pdbx_description
1 polymer ?
#
loop_
_entity_poly.entity_id
_entity_poly.type
_entity_poly.pdbx_seq_one_letter_code
_entity_poly.pdbx_strand_id
1 'polypeptide(L)'
;MNIKNIFHNRFAILIILISLFMVIHYFLEGTLLPTTDTKDIWFYSGLGAMLFSLLFIEPYFTSPKNVLTNSLPLFLVFLSIKQNYSNKLVWLVIFIFICIMILSSILSMVLSEIGKNKSDRHIVNKISNIIKNFSVKFGQGKVLYSIIFISTLLIYYGGNRDDNNYSLAMFIFWFFVILINPKNLNNSFSIKKKDKNIDAIGEIFAVQSNKIYLAKAFEDKKNINKFTTIKFKNCQDKTLTGFIFDIYELNNQQWVKICILEETSEGNDKITANVLYKIENKGLEIQINNFVGIVSENSNILKINFEYSKKKEI
;
A
#
# COMPACT_ATOMS: atom_id res chain seq x y z
N MET A 1 10.63 -22.87 -6.63
CA MET A 1 9.72 -21.87 -6.00
C MET A 1 9.15 -22.53 -4.75
N ASN A 2 9.38 -21.96 -3.56
CA ASN A 2 9.02 -22.64 -2.31
C ASN A 2 7.48 -22.60 -2.12
N ILE A 3 6.80 -23.74 -1.97
CA ILE A 3 5.32 -23.86 -1.90
C ILE A 3 4.75 -22.92 -0.82
N LYS A 4 5.46 -22.76 0.30
CA LYS A 4 5.08 -21.86 1.40
C LYS A 4 4.98 -20.39 0.96
N ASN A 5 5.75 -19.96 -0.03
CA ASN A 5 5.76 -18.59 -0.55
C ASN A 5 4.57 -18.32 -1.49
N ILE A 6 3.98 -19.36 -2.10
CA ILE A 6 2.79 -19.26 -2.97
C ILE A 6 1.57 -18.95 -2.12
N PHE A 7 1.38 -19.65 -1.00
CA PHE A 7 0.26 -19.42 -0.07
C PHE A 7 0.36 -18.11 0.71
N HIS A 8 1.47 -17.37 0.60
CA HIS A 8 1.58 -16.03 1.16
C HIS A 8 1.50 -14.94 0.09
N ASN A 9 1.42 -15.28 -1.20
CA ASN A 9 1.38 -14.29 -2.27
C ASN A 9 -0.07 -13.96 -2.67
N ARG A 10 -0.42 -12.66 -2.67
CA ARG A 10 -1.79 -12.19 -2.97
C ARG A 10 -2.28 -12.55 -4.36
N PHE A 11 -1.40 -12.47 -5.35
CA PHE A 11 -1.74 -12.82 -6.73
C PHE A 11 -1.95 -14.33 -6.87
N ALA A 12 -1.13 -15.14 -6.22
CA ALA A 12 -1.32 -16.59 -6.22
C ALA A 12 -2.64 -16.98 -5.55
N ILE A 13 -2.98 -16.35 -4.42
CA ILE A 13 -4.27 -16.55 -3.75
C ILE A 13 -5.42 -16.13 -4.64
N LEU A 14 -5.33 -14.98 -5.31
CA LEU A 14 -6.35 -14.55 -6.27
C LEU A 14 -6.57 -15.61 -7.36
N ILE A 15 -5.48 -16.11 -7.97
CA ILE A 15 -5.55 -17.13 -9.01
C ILE A 15 -6.19 -18.41 -8.47
N ILE A 16 -5.78 -18.88 -7.28
CA ILE A 16 -6.35 -20.07 -6.63
C ILE A 16 -7.84 -19.90 -6.39
N LEU A 17 -8.28 -18.74 -5.88
CA LEU A 17 -9.70 -18.47 -5.60
C LEU A 17 -10.53 -18.39 -6.88
N ILE A 18 -10.01 -17.75 -7.93
CA ILE A 18 -10.66 -17.69 -9.24
C ILE A 18 -10.77 -19.09 -9.84
N SER A 19 -9.69 -19.89 -9.81
CA SER A 19 -9.71 -21.27 -10.30
C SER A 19 -10.67 -22.14 -9.50
N LEU A 20 -10.69 -22.01 -8.17
CA LEU A 20 -11.63 -22.73 -7.32
C LEU A 20 -13.08 -22.35 -7.64
N PHE A 21 -13.36 -21.06 -7.83
CA PHE A 21 -14.66 -20.58 -8.26
C PHE A 21 -15.07 -21.19 -9.61
N MET A 22 -14.18 -21.19 -10.62
CA MET A 22 -14.47 -21.79 -11.93
C MET A 22 -14.75 -23.29 -11.83
N VAL A 23 -14.01 -24.02 -10.97
CA VAL A 23 -14.23 -25.45 -10.74
C VAL A 23 -15.60 -25.69 -10.11
N ILE A 24 -15.97 -24.94 -9.07
CA ILE A 24 -17.28 -25.04 -8.43
C ILE A 24 -18.40 -24.74 -9.44
N HIS A 25 -18.24 -23.67 -10.23
CA HIS A 25 -19.21 -23.28 -11.25
C HIS A 25 -19.37 -24.36 -12.32
N TYR A 26 -18.27 -24.91 -12.84
CA TYR A 26 -18.29 -25.98 -13.84
C TYR A 26 -18.99 -27.25 -13.34
N PHE A 27 -18.75 -27.65 -12.09
CA PHE A 27 -19.39 -28.85 -11.54
C PHE A 27 -20.90 -28.70 -11.28
N LEU A 28 -21.38 -27.47 -11.04
CA LEU A 28 -22.77 -27.22 -10.68
C LEU A 28 -23.63 -26.77 -11.86
N GLU A 29 -23.09 -25.92 -12.75
CA GLU A 29 -23.80 -25.36 -13.90
C GLU A 29 -23.42 -26.05 -15.23
N GLY A 30 -22.35 -26.86 -15.24
CA GLY A 30 -21.87 -27.56 -16.44
C GLY A 30 -21.09 -26.68 -17.43
N THR A 31 -21.06 -25.36 -17.22
CA THR A 31 -20.31 -24.40 -18.03
C THR A 31 -19.08 -23.87 -17.31
N LEU A 32 -17.97 -23.70 -18.03
CA LEU A 32 -16.74 -23.16 -17.43
C LEU A 32 -16.85 -21.65 -17.16
N LEU A 33 -17.56 -20.95 -18.04
CA LEU A 33 -17.76 -19.51 -17.96
C LEU A 33 -19.22 -19.20 -17.63
N PRO A 34 -19.44 -18.12 -16.86
CA PRO A 34 -20.77 -17.65 -16.57
C PRO A 34 -21.51 -17.16 -17.81
N THR A 35 -22.83 -17.13 -17.73
CA THR A 35 -23.65 -16.59 -18.82
C THR A 35 -23.52 -15.06 -18.88
N THR A 36 -23.90 -14.48 -20.02
CA THR A 36 -23.91 -13.03 -20.23
C THR A 36 -25.21 -12.37 -19.78
N ASP A 37 -26.04 -13.08 -19.01
CA ASP A 37 -27.26 -12.51 -18.46
C ASP A 37 -26.94 -11.37 -17.50
N THR A 38 -27.84 -10.39 -17.42
CA THR A 38 -27.65 -9.24 -16.54
C THR A 38 -27.47 -9.65 -15.08
N LYS A 39 -28.25 -10.61 -14.58
CA LYS A 39 -28.12 -11.16 -13.21
C LYS A 39 -26.71 -11.69 -12.93
N ASP A 40 -26.17 -12.42 -13.90
CA ASP A 40 -24.89 -13.11 -13.84
C ASP A 40 -23.75 -12.08 -13.84
N ILE A 41 -23.79 -11.11 -14.75
CA ILE A 41 -22.80 -10.02 -14.81
C ILE A 41 -22.66 -9.33 -13.45
N TRP A 42 -23.78 -9.01 -12.79
CA TRP A 42 -23.75 -8.34 -11.49
C TRP A 42 -23.24 -9.23 -10.37
N PHE A 43 -23.64 -10.50 -10.36
CA PHE A 43 -23.22 -11.48 -9.37
C PHE A 43 -21.70 -11.71 -9.44
N TYR A 44 -21.16 -12.02 -10.62
CA TYR A 44 -19.74 -12.30 -10.80
C TYR A 44 -18.87 -11.04 -10.66
N SER A 45 -19.35 -9.89 -11.13
CA SER A 45 -18.64 -8.61 -10.92
C SER A 45 -18.58 -8.24 -9.44
N GLY A 46 -19.64 -8.49 -8.68
CA GLY A 46 -19.67 -8.28 -7.23
C GLY A 46 -18.65 -9.16 -6.50
N LEU A 47 -18.61 -10.46 -6.83
CA LEU A 47 -17.64 -11.40 -6.28
C LEU A 47 -16.19 -11.02 -6.65
N GLY A 48 -15.95 -10.66 -7.92
CA GLY A 48 -14.64 -10.21 -8.39
C GLY A 48 -14.17 -8.93 -7.69
N ALA A 49 -15.05 -7.93 -7.57
CA ALA A 49 -14.76 -6.69 -6.87
C ALA A 49 -14.49 -6.91 -5.37
N MET A 50 -15.20 -7.86 -4.74
CA MET A 50 -14.93 -8.27 -3.36
C MET A 50 -13.51 -8.83 -3.21
N LEU A 51 -13.13 -9.79 -4.08
CA LEU A 51 -11.78 -10.39 -4.07
C LEU A 51 -10.70 -9.35 -4.29
N PHE A 52 -10.91 -8.46 -5.26
CA PHE A 52 -9.94 -7.42 -5.60
C PHE A 52 -9.78 -6.40 -4.47
N SER A 53 -10.89 -5.98 -3.86
CA SER A 53 -10.86 -5.03 -2.76
C SER A 53 -10.19 -5.62 -1.51
N LEU A 54 -10.49 -6.89 -1.19
CA LEU A 54 -9.89 -7.61 -0.07
C LEU A 54 -8.37 -7.79 -0.21
N LEU A 55 -7.90 -8.19 -1.40
CA LEU A 55 -6.49 -8.54 -1.61
C LEU A 55 -5.62 -7.32 -1.96
N PHE A 56 -6.13 -6.34 -2.72
CA PHE A 56 -5.30 -5.28 -3.29
C PHE A 56 -5.61 -3.88 -2.75
N ILE A 57 -6.88 -3.54 -2.56
CA ILE A 57 -7.28 -2.16 -2.18
C ILE A 57 -7.10 -1.93 -0.68
N GLU A 58 -7.53 -2.88 0.16
CA GLU A 58 -7.59 -2.69 1.62
C GLU A 58 -6.77 -3.73 2.43
N PRO A 59 -5.47 -3.94 2.14
CA PRO A 59 -4.73 -5.01 2.81
C PRO A 59 -4.42 -4.76 4.27
N TYR A 60 -4.29 -3.49 4.70
CA TYR A 60 -3.80 -3.14 6.04
C TYR A 60 -4.76 -2.25 6.83
N PHE A 61 -5.32 -1.21 6.20
CA PHE A 61 -6.29 -0.31 6.80
C PHE A 61 -7.24 0.27 5.74
N THR A 62 -8.50 0.46 6.12
CA THR A 62 -9.49 1.16 5.30
C THR A 62 -9.48 2.64 5.65
N SER A 63 -9.29 3.50 4.66
CA SER A 63 -9.40 4.96 4.81
C SER A 63 -10.75 5.44 4.29
N PRO A 64 -11.26 6.62 4.69
CA PRO A 64 -12.45 7.21 4.07
C PRO A 64 -12.33 7.30 2.53
N LYS A 65 -11.11 7.46 1.99
CA LYS A 65 -10.89 7.48 0.54
C LYS A 65 -11.17 6.12 -0.08
N ASN A 66 -10.75 5.04 0.58
CA ASN A 66 -11.01 3.67 0.12
C ASN A 66 -12.52 3.37 0.18
N VAL A 67 -13.22 3.84 1.22
CA VAL A 67 -14.68 3.73 1.31
C VAL A 67 -15.35 4.39 0.10
N LEU A 68 -14.91 5.59 -0.27
CA LEU A 68 -15.39 6.28 -1.46
C LEU A 68 -15.08 5.49 -2.74
N THR A 69 -13.86 4.98 -2.89
CA THR A 69 -13.42 4.15 -4.03
C THR A 69 -14.25 2.88 -4.20
N ASN A 70 -14.67 2.23 -3.10
CA ASN A 70 -15.53 1.05 -3.17
C ASN A 70 -17.00 1.41 -3.39
N SER A 71 -17.49 2.50 -2.77
CA SER A 71 -18.91 2.88 -2.78
C SER A 71 -19.34 3.53 -4.09
N LEU A 72 -18.48 4.32 -4.75
CA LEU A 72 -18.82 5.00 -6.00
C LEU A 72 -19.14 4.05 -7.17
N PRO A 73 -18.32 3.02 -7.46
CA PRO A 73 -18.69 2.02 -8.48
C PRO A 73 -20.02 1.36 -8.17
N LEU A 74 -20.25 1.02 -6.89
CA LEU A 74 -21.51 0.39 -6.46
C LEU A 74 -22.71 1.30 -6.62
N PHE A 75 -22.54 2.60 -6.35
CA PHE A 75 -23.57 3.60 -6.59
C PHE A 75 -23.97 3.65 -8.06
N LEU A 76 -22.99 3.70 -8.97
CA LEU A 76 -23.24 3.72 -10.42
C LEU A 76 -23.93 2.45 -10.90
N VAL A 77 -23.47 1.30 -10.42
CA VAL A 77 -24.07 -0.01 -10.71
C VAL A 77 -25.52 -0.06 -10.22
N PHE A 78 -25.78 0.29 -8.97
CA PHE A 78 -27.14 0.24 -8.42
C PHE A 78 -28.08 1.24 -9.09
N LEU A 79 -27.56 2.39 -9.53
CA LEU A 79 -28.31 3.34 -10.35
C LEU A 79 -28.75 2.69 -11.68
N SER A 80 -27.84 1.97 -12.35
CA SER A 80 -28.08 1.33 -13.65
C SER A 80 -29.11 0.19 -13.57
N ILE A 81 -29.11 -0.60 -12.49
CA ILE A 81 -29.95 -1.79 -12.36
C ILE A 81 -31.32 -1.54 -11.74
N LYS A 82 -31.65 -0.28 -11.38
CA LYS A 82 -32.88 0.08 -10.66
C LYS A 82 -34.15 -0.57 -11.22
N GLN A 83 -34.28 -0.63 -12.55
CA GLN A 83 -35.48 -1.17 -13.20
C GLN A 83 -35.49 -2.71 -13.26
N ASN A 84 -34.30 -3.33 -13.34
CA ASN A 84 -34.14 -4.77 -13.55
C ASN A 84 -33.91 -5.54 -12.23
N TYR A 85 -33.85 -4.83 -11.10
CA TYR A 85 -33.70 -5.46 -9.78
C TYR A 85 -35.02 -6.04 -9.31
N SER A 86 -35.06 -7.35 -9.08
CA SER A 86 -36.31 -8.09 -8.79
C SER A 86 -37.04 -7.54 -7.56
N ASN A 87 -36.31 -7.26 -6.46
CA ASN A 87 -36.89 -6.73 -5.23
C ASN A 87 -36.57 -5.23 -5.00
N LYS A 88 -37.54 -4.37 -5.27
CA LYS A 88 -37.40 -2.90 -5.15
C LYS A 88 -37.07 -2.42 -3.74
N LEU A 89 -37.60 -3.08 -2.69
CA LEU A 89 -37.33 -2.69 -1.30
C LEU A 89 -35.89 -3.00 -0.93
N VAL A 90 -35.40 -4.19 -1.27
CA VAL A 90 -34.00 -4.58 -1.01
C VAL A 90 -33.04 -3.66 -1.78
N TRP A 91 -33.35 -3.37 -3.05
CA TRP A 91 -32.59 -2.40 -3.84
C TRP A 91 -32.51 -1.04 -3.14
N LEU A 92 -33.64 -0.52 -2.67
CA LEU A 92 -33.72 0.79 -2.03
C LEU A 92 -32.91 0.84 -0.72
N VAL A 93 -32.99 -0.18 0.11
CA VAL A 93 -32.21 -0.27 1.36
C VAL A 93 -30.70 -0.27 1.07
N ILE A 94 -30.26 -1.09 0.12
CA ILE A 94 -28.83 -1.16 -0.26
C ILE A 94 -28.38 0.16 -0.88
N PHE A 95 -29.19 0.76 -1.75
CA PHE A 95 -28.88 2.03 -2.39
C PHE A 95 -28.74 3.17 -1.38
N ILE A 96 -29.67 3.27 -0.42
CA ILE A 96 -29.59 4.25 0.68
C ILE A 96 -28.32 4.01 1.51
N PHE A 97 -28.02 2.76 1.83
CA PHE A 97 -26.80 2.42 2.55
C PHE A 97 -25.54 2.87 1.80
N ILE A 98 -25.44 2.62 0.49
CA ILE A 98 -24.32 3.11 -0.34
C ILE A 98 -24.22 4.65 -0.31
N CYS A 99 -25.36 5.36 -0.43
CA CYS A 99 -25.39 6.82 -0.34
C CYS A 99 -24.89 7.33 1.02
N ILE A 100 -25.29 6.69 2.13
CA ILE A 100 -24.81 7.00 3.48
C ILE A 100 -23.30 6.79 3.57
N MET A 101 -22.76 5.73 2.95
CA MET A 101 -21.32 5.47 2.95
C MET A 101 -20.54 6.55 2.19
N ILE A 102 -21.04 6.98 1.03
CA ILE A 102 -20.45 8.09 0.27
C ILE A 102 -20.48 9.37 1.09
N LEU A 103 -21.66 9.77 1.60
CA LEU A 103 -21.82 11.00 2.37
C LEU A 103 -20.97 11.01 3.63
N SER A 104 -20.96 9.91 4.40
CA SER A 104 -20.13 9.80 5.61
C SER A 104 -18.63 9.87 5.28
N SER A 105 -18.19 9.28 4.17
CA SER A 105 -16.78 9.35 3.77
C SER A 105 -16.35 10.77 3.39
N ILE A 106 -17.16 11.49 2.61
CA ILE A 106 -16.91 12.88 2.21
C ILE A 106 -16.93 13.78 3.44
N LEU A 107 -17.96 13.65 4.28
CA LEU A 107 -18.12 14.45 5.49
C LEU A 107 -16.94 14.25 6.45
N SER A 108 -16.49 13.00 6.65
CA SER A 108 -15.30 12.71 7.44
C SER A 108 -14.05 13.40 6.88
N MET A 109 -13.83 13.38 5.57
CA MET A 109 -12.68 14.05 4.96
C MET A 109 -12.74 15.58 5.13
N VAL A 110 -13.90 16.18 4.86
CA VAL A 110 -14.10 17.63 4.95
C VAL A 110 -13.92 18.12 6.38
N LEU A 111 -14.55 17.45 7.36
CA LEU A 111 -14.40 17.82 8.77
C LEU A 111 -12.96 17.63 9.27
N SER A 112 -12.27 16.59 8.80
CA SER A 112 -10.86 16.37 9.14
C SER A 112 -9.96 17.50 8.63
N GLU A 113 -10.25 18.09 7.46
CA GLU A 113 -9.46 19.21 6.93
C GLU A 113 -9.76 20.51 7.67
N ILE A 114 -11.04 20.79 7.96
CA ILE A 114 -11.46 21.97 8.74
C ILE A 114 -10.86 21.95 10.15
N GLY A 115 -10.70 20.77 10.74
CA GLY A 115 -10.18 20.56 12.08
C GLY A 115 -8.66 20.39 12.18
N LYS A 116 -7.92 20.48 11.07
CA LYS A 116 -6.48 20.17 10.99
C LYS A 116 -5.59 20.96 11.94
N ASN A 117 -5.98 22.21 12.25
CA ASN A 117 -5.25 23.09 13.18
C ASN A 117 -5.82 23.09 14.60
N LYS A 118 -6.74 22.17 14.91
CA LYS A 118 -7.43 22.08 16.20
C LYS A 118 -7.03 20.78 16.90
N SER A 119 -7.03 20.79 18.23
CA SER A 119 -6.78 19.57 19.02
C SER A 119 -7.81 18.48 18.71
N ASP A 120 -7.43 17.22 18.83
CA ASP A 120 -8.33 16.05 18.69
C ASP A 120 -9.57 16.12 19.59
N ARG A 121 -9.49 16.84 20.71
CA ARG A 121 -10.60 17.04 21.66
C ARG A 121 -11.62 18.09 21.20
N HIS A 122 -11.30 18.86 20.16
CA HIS A 122 -12.24 19.83 19.60
C HIS A 122 -13.46 19.10 19.00
N ILE A 123 -14.66 19.65 19.19
CA ILE A 123 -15.94 19.01 18.79
C ILE A 123 -15.92 18.56 17.33
N VAL A 124 -15.37 19.38 16.42
CA VAL A 124 -15.21 19.05 14.99
C VAL A 124 -14.37 17.79 14.78
N ASN A 125 -13.24 17.64 15.48
CA ASN A 125 -12.37 16.46 15.35
C ASN A 125 -12.98 15.22 16.01
N LYS A 126 -13.70 15.40 17.12
CA LYS A 126 -14.46 14.31 17.75
C LYS A 126 -15.56 13.77 16.82
N ILE A 127 -16.35 14.67 16.23
CA ILE A 127 -17.41 14.30 15.26
C ILE A 127 -16.77 13.66 14.01
N SER A 128 -15.70 14.25 13.48
CA SER A 128 -14.96 13.70 12.35
C SER A 128 -14.51 12.26 12.62
N ASN A 129 -13.94 11.99 13.80
CA ASN A 129 -13.49 10.65 14.19
C ASN A 129 -14.65 9.66 14.35
N ILE A 130 -15.81 10.07 14.86
CA ILE A 130 -17.00 9.21 14.96
C ILE A 130 -17.48 8.82 13.56
N ILE A 131 -17.65 9.80 12.67
CA ILE A 131 -18.10 9.58 11.28
C ILE A 131 -17.07 8.73 10.54
N LYS A 132 -15.77 9.02 10.72
CA LYS A 132 -14.66 8.26 10.17
C LYS A 132 -14.74 6.80 10.61
N ASN A 133 -14.87 6.53 11.90
CA ASN A 133 -14.89 5.18 12.44
C ASN A 133 -16.12 4.40 11.93
N PHE A 134 -17.28 5.05 11.83
CA PHE A 134 -18.46 4.47 11.21
C PHE A 134 -18.18 4.13 9.73
N SER A 135 -17.71 5.12 8.96
CA SER A 135 -17.44 4.98 7.52
C SER A 135 -16.41 3.88 7.25
N VAL A 136 -15.31 3.85 8.00
CA VAL A 136 -14.22 2.87 7.86
C VAL A 136 -14.62 1.47 8.31
N LYS A 137 -15.56 1.32 9.24
CA LYS A 137 -16.01 0.00 9.71
C LYS A 137 -16.98 -0.65 8.73
N PHE A 138 -17.96 0.11 8.24
CA PHE A 138 -19.04 -0.41 7.39
C PHE A 138 -18.77 -0.25 5.89
N GLY A 139 -17.88 0.67 5.52
CA GLY A 139 -17.53 0.99 4.13
C GLY A 139 -16.34 0.22 3.59
N GLN A 140 -15.87 -0.78 4.33
CA GLN A 140 -14.82 -1.68 3.85
C GLN A 140 -15.34 -2.39 2.61
N GLY A 141 -14.50 -2.54 1.60
CA GLY A 141 -14.91 -3.21 0.36
C GLY A 141 -15.42 -4.61 0.63
N LYS A 142 -14.78 -5.35 1.56
CA LYS A 142 -15.27 -6.67 1.99
C LYS A 142 -16.71 -6.63 2.51
N VAL A 143 -17.15 -5.57 3.19
CA VAL A 143 -18.51 -5.47 3.74
C VAL A 143 -19.49 -5.08 2.63
N LEU A 144 -19.16 -4.02 1.89
CA LEU A 144 -20.02 -3.50 0.82
C LEU A 144 -20.28 -4.54 -0.27
N TYR A 145 -19.23 -5.14 -0.81
CA TYR A 145 -19.36 -6.16 -1.85
C TYR A 145 -20.00 -7.45 -1.31
N SER A 146 -19.81 -7.80 -0.03
CA SER A 146 -20.52 -8.94 0.57
C SER A 146 -22.02 -8.73 0.66
N ILE A 147 -22.47 -7.54 1.07
CA ILE A 147 -23.91 -7.23 1.13
C ILE A 147 -24.54 -7.41 -0.25
N ILE A 148 -23.87 -6.93 -1.29
CA ILE A 148 -24.36 -7.02 -2.67
C ILE A 148 -24.32 -8.46 -3.18
N PHE A 149 -23.23 -9.17 -2.93
CA PHE A 149 -23.08 -10.59 -3.25
C PHE A 149 -24.19 -11.42 -2.61
N ILE A 150 -24.41 -11.31 -1.30
CA ILE A 150 -25.46 -12.06 -0.60
C ILE A 150 -26.85 -11.67 -1.11
N SER A 151 -27.10 -10.37 -1.34
CA SER A 151 -28.38 -9.91 -1.85
C SER A 151 -28.70 -10.50 -3.22
N THR A 152 -27.72 -10.47 -4.13
CA THR A 152 -27.87 -11.05 -5.48
C THR A 152 -27.98 -12.58 -5.44
N LEU A 153 -27.19 -13.25 -4.59
CA LEU A 153 -27.27 -14.68 -4.35
C LEU A 153 -28.68 -15.11 -3.92
N LEU A 154 -29.23 -14.47 -2.89
CA LEU A 154 -30.53 -14.83 -2.33
C LEU A 154 -31.68 -14.52 -3.30
N ILE A 155 -31.65 -13.37 -3.97
CA ILE A 155 -32.73 -12.94 -4.87
C ILE A 155 -32.76 -13.76 -6.16
N TYR A 156 -31.60 -14.05 -6.75
CA TYR A 156 -31.52 -14.66 -8.07
C TYR A 156 -31.29 -16.17 -8.06
N TYR A 157 -30.62 -16.71 -7.04
CA TYR A 157 -30.29 -18.15 -6.96
C TYR A 157 -30.89 -18.84 -5.71
N GLY A 158 -31.35 -18.08 -4.72
CA GLY A 158 -31.95 -18.65 -3.49
C GLY A 158 -33.43 -19.03 -3.60
N GLY A 159 -34.14 -18.54 -4.62
CA GLY A 159 -35.60 -18.74 -4.77
C GLY A 159 -36.00 -20.02 -5.52
N ASN A 160 -35.10 -20.58 -6.34
CA ASN A 160 -35.38 -21.74 -7.17
C ASN A 160 -34.85 -23.03 -6.53
N ARG A 161 -35.61 -24.13 -6.62
CA ARG A 161 -35.21 -25.42 -6.05
C ARG A 161 -33.96 -26.00 -6.72
N ASP A 162 -33.79 -25.77 -8.02
CA ASP A 162 -32.69 -26.33 -8.79
C ASP A 162 -31.36 -25.59 -8.51
N ASP A 163 -31.41 -24.29 -8.22
CA ASP A 163 -30.24 -23.44 -7.96
C ASP A 163 -29.78 -23.47 -6.49
N ASN A 164 -30.50 -24.18 -5.61
CA ASN A 164 -30.26 -24.11 -4.17
C ASN A 164 -28.88 -24.69 -3.77
N ASN A 165 -28.41 -25.73 -4.48
CA ASN A 165 -27.07 -26.28 -4.31
C ASN A 165 -25.99 -25.29 -4.73
N TYR A 166 -26.21 -24.57 -5.83
CA TYR A 166 -25.31 -23.51 -6.30
C TYR A 166 -25.24 -22.35 -5.30
N SER A 167 -26.39 -21.90 -4.82
CA SER A 167 -26.49 -20.84 -3.82
C SER A 167 -25.72 -21.18 -2.54
N LEU A 168 -25.89 -22.41 -2.04
CA LEU A 168 -25.19 -22.89 -0.85
C LEU A 168 -23.68 -23.01 -1.08
N ALA A 169 -23.24 -23.55 -2.22
CA ALA A 169 -21.81 -23.65 -2.55
C ALA A 169 -21.15 -22.26 -2.63
N MET A 170 -21.82 -21.29 -3.26
CA MET A 170 -21.34 -19.92 -3.38
C MET A 170 -21.34 -19.18 -2.03
N PHE A 171 -22.31 -19.46 -1.15
CA PHE A 171 -22.30 -18.95 0.22
C PHE A 171 -21.11 -19.49 1.03
N ILE A 172 -20.82 -20.80 0.91
CA ILE A 172 -19.64 -21.41 1.56
C ILE A 172 -18.35 -20.83 1.00
N PHE A 173 -18.25 -20.66 -0.33
CA PHE A 173 -17.11 -20.02 -0.97
C PHE A 173 -16.87 -18.61 -0.42
N TRP A 174 -17.92 -17.79 -0.37
CA TRP A 174 -17.88 -16.45 0.21
C TRP A 174 -17.43 -16.44 1.67
N PHE A 175 -17.90 -17.38 2.48
CA PHE A 175 -17.50 -17.52 3.87
C PHE A 175 -15.98 -17.75 3.98
N PHE A 176 -15.41 -18.66 3.18
CA PHE A 176 -13.97 -18.87 3.14
C PHE A 176 -13.18 -17.65 2.67
N VAL A 177 -13.70 -16.92 1.67
CA VAL A 177 -13.05 -15.68 1.20
C VAL A 177 -12.94 -14.64 2.31
N ILE A 178 -13.97 -14.47 3.15
CA ILE A 178 -13.92 -13.50 4.26
C ILE A 178 -12.92 -13.89 5.35
N LEU A 179 -12.69 -15.20 5.56
CA LEU A 179 -11.73 -15.69 6.54
C LEU A 179 -10.28 -15.38 6.16
N ILE A 180 -10.01 -15.02 4.90
CA ILE A 180 -8.68 -14.64 4.45
C ILE A 180 -8.27 -13.33 5.12
N ASN A 181 -7.16 -13.37 5.86
CA ASN A 181 -6.56 -12.18 6.45
C ASN A 181 -5.47 -11.61 5.51
N PRO A 182 -5.76 -10.52 4.77
CA PRO A 182 -4.82 -10.00 3.77
C PRO A 182 -3.55 -9.39 4.38
N LYS A 183 -3.54 -9.10 5.69
CA LYS A 183 -2.39 -8.51 6.39
C LYS A 183 -1.14 -9.40 6.39
N ASN A 184 -1.34 -10.71 6.31
CA ASN A 184 -0.26 -11.69 6.35
C ASN A 184 0.29 -12.02 4.95
N LEU A 185 -0.23 -11.36 3.91
CA LEU A 185 0.08 -11.69 2.51
C LEU A 185 1.07 -10.68 1.90
N ASN A 186 2.07 -11.22 1.20
CA ASN A 186 3.08 -10.49 0.46
C ASN A 186 2.68 -10.28 -1.02
N ASN A 187 3.23 -9.23 -1.63
CA ASN A 187 3.06 -8.95 -3.06
C ASN A 187 4.27 -9.40 -3.89
N SER A 188 5.33 -9.92 -3.24
CA SER A 188 6.57 -10.25 -3.91
C SER A 188 6.49 -11.63 -4.55
N PHE A 189 6.52 -11.69 -5.87
CA PHE A 189 7.00 -12.88 -6.55
C PHE A 189 8.51 -12.95 -6.29
N SER A 190 8.98 -13.99 -5.59
CA SER A 190 10.42 -14.25 -5.48
C SER A 190 10.95 -14.71 -6.85
N ILE A 191 11.12 -13.75 -7.75
CA ILE A 191 12.02 -13.87 -8.87
C ILE A 191 13.41 -13.97 -8.25
N LYS A 192 14.18 -15.02 -8.57
CA LYS A 192 15.57 -15.16 -8.14
C LYS A 192 16.25 -13.81 -8.33
N LYS A 193 16.64 -13.16 -7.23
CA LYS A 193 17.42 -11.91 -7.27
C LYS A 193 18.65 -12.23 -8.14
N LYS A 194 18.78 -11.57 -9.30
CA LYS A 194 20.08 -11.42 -9.98
C LYS A 194 21.08 -10.99 -8.92
N ASP A 195 22.26 -11.62 -8.89
CA ASP A 195 23.30 -11.37 -7.89
C ASP A 195 23.40 -9.88 -7.56
N LYS A 196 22.81 -9.50 -6.41
CA LYS A 196 22.99 -8.16 -5.87
C LYS A 196 24.43 -8.15 -5.38
N ASN A 197 25.28 -7.34 -6.02
CA ASN A 197 26.59 -6.98 -5.50
C ASN A 197 26.47 -6.74 -3.98
N ILE A 198 27.27 -7.48 -3.21
CA ILE A 198 27.07 -7.80 -1.78
C ILE A 198 27.05 -6.56 -0.87
N ASP A 199 27.57 -5.43 -1.38
CA ASP A 199 27.76 -4.19 -0.62
C ASP A 199 26.81 -3.04 -1.01
N ALA A 200 25.75 -3.32 -1.77
CA ALA A 200 24.74 -2.29 -2.05
C ALA A 200 23.90 -1.97 -0.79
N ILE A 201 23.82 -0.70 -0.40
CA ILE A 201 23.17 -0.23 0.84
C ILE A 201 21.80 0.43 0.56
N GLY A 202 21.62 1.06 -0.59
CA GLY A 202 20.38 1.77 -0.90
C GLY A 202 20.36 2.40 -2.29
N GLU A 203 19.32 3.18 -2.55
CA GLU A 203 19.06 3.86 -3.81
C GLU A 203 18.79 5.35 -3.59
N ILE A 204 19.41 6.20 -4.42
CA ILE A 204 19.23 7.65 -4.39
C ILE A 204 17.88 8.00 -5.00
N PHE A 205 17.12 8.84 -4.29
CA PHE A 205 15.82 9.31 -4.78
C PHE A 205 15.75 10.83 -4.93
N ALA A 206 16.63 11.59 -4.29
CA ALA A 206 16.62 13.05 -4.37
C ALA A 206 17.99 13.69 -4.11
N VAL A 207 18.15 14.91 -4.62
CA VAL A 207 19.27 15.80 -4.35
C VAL A 207 18.75 16.98 -3.53
N GLN A 208 19.29 17.18 -2.32
CA GLN A 208 18.89 18.29 -1.44
C GLN A 208 19.68 19.56 -1.74
N SER A 209 20.98 19.41 -2.02
CA SER A 209 21.88 20.50 -2.44
C SER A 209 23.02 19.93 -3.27
N ASN A 210 23.88 20.78 -3.83
CA ASN A 210 24.97 20.34 -4.71
C ASN A 210 25.86 19.24 -4.08
N LYS A 211 26.02 19.22 -2.75
CA LYS A 211 26.81 18.22 -2.02
C LYS A 211 26.00 17.27 -1.14
N ILE A 212 24.67 17.40 -1.09
CA ILE A 212 23.81 16.59 -0.22
C ILE A 212 22.81 15.78 -1.02
N TYR A 213 22.89 14.47 -0.88
CA TYR A 213 22.02 13.51 -1.54
C TYR A 213 21.16 12.77 -0.51
N LEU A 214 19.95 12.42 -0.91
CA LEU A 214 19.02 11.65 -0.10
C LEU A 214 18.81 10.29 -0.75
N ALA A 215 18.92 9.25 0.06
CA ALA A 215 18.76 7.89 -0.40
C ALA A 215 17.90 7.07 0.55
N LYS A 216 17.25 6.06 -0.03
CA LYS A 216 16.46 5.08 0.67
C LYS A 216 17.29 3.81 0.86
N ALA A 217 17.46 3.40 2.11
CA ALA A 217 18.12 2.14 2.43
C ALA A 217 17.30 0.95 1.94
N PHE A 218 17.98 -0.12 1.51
CA PHE A 218 17.28 -1.37 1.20
C PHE A 218 16.80 -2.07 2.47
N GLU A 219 15.62 -2.69 2.41
CA GLU A 219 14.96 -3.33 3.56
C GLU A 219 15.78 -4.48 4.19
N ASP A 220 16.70 -5.08 3.42
CA ASP A 220 17.61 -6.13 3.88
C ASP A 220 18.87 -5.60 4.61
N LYS A 221 19.11 -4.28 4.59
CA LYS A 221 20.26 -3.63 5.25
C LYS A 221 19.78 -2.71 6.38
N LYS A 222 19.40 -3.31 7.52
CA LYS A 222 18.91 -2.58 8.72
C LYS A 222 20.00 -1.92 9.57
N ASN A 223 21.26 -2.34 9.41
CA ASN A 223 22.39 -1.87 10.21
C ASN A 223 23.29 -0.96 9.38
N ILE A 224 22.78 0.23 9.04
CA ILE A 224 23.58 1.28 8.43
C ILE A 224 24.09 2.19 9.54
N ASN A 225 25.41 2.37 9.59
CA ASN A 225 26.03 3.25 10.57
C ASN A 225 26.23 4.64 9.99
N LYS A 226 26.07 5.67 10.83
CA LYS A 226 26.57 7.01 10.52
C LYS A 226 28.08 6.93 10.24
N PHE A 227 28.56 7.81 9.38
CA PHE A 227 29.94 7.91 8.91
C PHE A 227 30.44 6.76 8.02
N THR A 228 29.54 5.88 7.57
CA THR A 228 29.90 4.87 6.57
C THR A 228 30.24 5.55 5.23
N THR A 229 31.43 5.24 4.69
CA THR A 229 31.85 5.71 3.36
C THR A 229 31.12 4.95 2.26
N ILE A 230 30.66 5.68 1.27
CA ILE A 230 29.87 5.16 0.16
C ILE A 230 30.32 5.72 -1.17
N LYS A 231 30.09 4.92 -2.21
CA LYS A 231 30.35 5.26 -3.61
C LYS A 231 29.10 5.01 -4.43
N PHE A 232 28.79 5.92 -5.34
CA PHE A 232 27.66 5.77 -6.27
C PHE A 232 27.90 6.53 -7.56
N LYS A 233 27.12 6.19 -8.58
CA LYS A 233 27.11 6.89 -9.87
C LYS A 233 25.84 7.74 -9.98
N ASN A 234 25.97 9.03 -10.24
CA ASN A 234 24.82 9.94 -10.41
C ASN A 234 24.20 9.78 -11.82
N CYS A 235 23.02 10.36 -12.06
CA CYS A 235 22.35 10.40 -13.37
C CYS A 235 23.20 10.99 -14.51
N GLN A 236 24.22 11.80 -14.18
CA GLN A 236 25.19 12.36 -15.14
C GLN A 236 26.40 11.45 -15.36
N ASP A 237 26.33 10.20 -14.92
CA ASP A 237 27.40 9.20 -15.03
C ASP A 237 28.71 9.53 -14.29
N LYS A 238 28.71 10.58 -13.45
CA LYS A 238 29.82 10.90 -12.55
C LYS A 238 29.83 9.96 -11.35
N THR A 239 31.04 9.53 -10.98
CA THR A 239 31.25 8.71 -9.78
C THR A 239 31.49 9.63 -8.59
N LEU A 240 30.63 9.52 -7.59
CA LEU A 240 30.66 10.36 -6.40
C LEU A 240 31.00 9.50 -5.19
N THR A 241 31.93 9.98 -4.37
CA THR A 241 32.31 9.37 -3.09
C THR A 241 31.99 10.31 -1.95
N GLY A 242 31.39 9.75 -0.91
CA GLY A 242 30.89 10.50 0.22
C GLY A 242 30.67 9.62 1.43
N PHE A 243 29.97 10.15 2.42
CA PHE A 243 29.62 9.41 3.62
C PHE A 243 28.21 9.74 4.10
N ILE A 244 27.66 8.81 4.87
CA ILE A 244 26.34 8.96 5.49
C ILE A 244 26.51 9.81 6.75
N PHE A 245 25.98 11.03 6.76
CA PHE A 245 26.08 11.89 7.96
C PHE A 245 24.83 11.81 8.84
N ASP A 246 23.68 11.43 8.27
CA ASP A 246 22.43 11.32 9.03
C ASP A 246 21.55 10.17 8.54
N ILE A 247 20.77 9.61 9.47
CA ILE A 247 19.89 8.47 9.25
C ILE A 247 18.57 8.78 9.94
N TYR A 248 17.46 8.61 9.21
CA TYR A 248 16.12 8.87 9.70
C TYR A 248 15.18 7.74 9.33
N GLU A 249 14.24 7.44 10.23
CA GLU A 249 13.19 6.46 10.00
C GLU A 249 11.86 7.19 9.74
N LEU A 250 11.27 6.93 8.57
CA LEU A 250 10.00 7.50 8.17
C LEU A 250 9.17 6.44 7.45
N ASN A 251 7.92 6.24 7.88
CA ASN A 251 6.97 5.27 7.30
C ASN A 251 7.53 3.83 7.21
N ASN A 252 8.19 3.35 8.27
CA ASN A 252 8.87 2.05 8.34
C ASN A 252 9.97 1.85 7.28
N GLN A 253 10.49 2.94 6.71
CA GLN A 253 11.64 2.94 5.81
C GLN A 253 12.80 3.68 6.47
N GLN A 254 14.02 3.19 6.26
CA GLN A 254 15.25 3.87 6.66
C GLN A 254 15.74 4.72 5.49
N TRP A 255 16.05 5.97 5.79
CA TRP A 255 16.51 6.94 4.83
C TRP A 255 17.82 7.53 5.33
N VAL A 256 18.70 7.87 4.40
CA VAL A 256 20.05 8.31 4.70
C VAL A 256 20.34 9.61 3.97
N LYS A 257 21.02 10.54 4.67
CA LYS A 257 21.59 11.74 4.06
C LYS A 257 23.07 11.53 3.84
N ILE A 258 23.50 11.93 2.65
CA ILE A 258 24.83 11.66 2.13
C ILE A 258 25.49 12.99 1.85
N CYS A 259 26.71 13.17 2.37
CA CYS A 259 27.57 14.30 2.05
C CYS A 259 28.66 13.85 1.08
N ILE A 260 28.79 14.54 -0.05
CA ILE A 260 29.83 14.26 -1.05
C ILE A 260 31.14 14.94 -0.66
N LEU A 261 32.24 14.19 -0.75
CA LEU A 261 33.59 14.66 -0.51
C LEU A 261 34.39 14.81 -1.80
N GLU A 262 34.28 13.84 -2.70
CA GLU A 262 35.05 13.83 -3.95
C GLU A 262 34.14 13.47 -5.14
N GLU A 263 34.41 14.13 -6.28
CA GLU A 263 33.80 13.80 -7.57
C GLU A 263 34.91 13.30 -8.50
N THR A 264 34.75 12.09 -9.03
CA THR A 264 35.65 11.53 -10.05
C THR A 264 34.89 11.33 -11.35
N SER A 265 35.44 11.89 -12.43
CA SER A 265 34.83 11.85 -13.77
C SER A 265 34.98 10.49 -14.44
N GLU A 266 35.93 9.65 -14.03
CA GLU A 266 36.23 8.41 -14.73
C GLU A 266 36.54 7.27 -13.75
N GLY A 267 35.68 6.25 -13.75
CA GLY A 267 35.88 5.01 -13.05
C GLY A 267 35.21 3.88 -13.81
N ASN A 268 36.01 2.93 -14.29
CA ASN A 268 35.60 1.72 -15.01
C ASN A 268 34.91 0.68 -14.10
N ASP A 269 34.16 1.13 -13.10
CA ASP A 269 33.49 0.25 -12.16
C ASP A 269 32.09 -0.09 -12.68
N LYS A 270 31.74 -1.38 -12.68
CA LYS A 270 30.38 -1.90 -12.99
C LYS A 270 29.40 -1.55 -11.85
N ILE A 271 29.24 -0.27 -11.55
CA ILE A 271 28.33 0.28 -10.55
C ILE A 271 27.03 0.65 -11.25
N THR A 272 25.90 0.17 -10.73
CA THR A 272 24.59 0.58 -11.26
C THR A 272 24.29 2.02 -10.87
N ALA A 273 23.79 2.82 -11.82
CA ALA A 273 23.39 4.20 -11.58
C ALA A 273 22.42 4.32 -10.39
N ASN A 274 22.61 5.36 -9.58
CA ASN A 274 21.80 5.71 -8.41
C ASN A 274 21.79 4.68 -7.28
N VAL A 275 22.62 3.63 -7.33
CA VAL A 275 22.77 2.66 -6.24
C VAL A 275 24.00 2.99 -5.41
N LEU A 276 23.82 2.95 -4.09
CA LEU A 276 24.88 3.19 -3.11
C LEU A 276 25.63 1.91 -2.78
N TYR A 277 26.95 1.97 -2.83
CA TYR A 277 27.83 0.87 -2.45
C TYR A 277 28.69 1.26 -1.27
N LYS A 278 28.81 0.37 -0.29
CA LYS A 278 29.77 0.53 0.80
C LYS A 278 31.19 0.42 0.24
N ILE A 279 32.08 1.31 0.66
CA ILE A 279 33.52 1.21 0.37
C ILE A 279 34.32 1.40 1.66
N GLU A 280 35.50 0.79 1.72
CA GLU A 280 36.50 1.08 2.76
C GLU A 280 37.58 1.97 2.13
N ASN A 281 37.66 3.23 2.54
CA ASN A 281 38.69 4.16 2.06
C ASN A 281 39.32 4.91 3.23
N LYS A 282 40.52 4.47 3.63
CA LYS A 282 41.29 5.01 4.76
C LYS A 282 41.63 6.50 4.62
N GLY A 283 41.70 7.03 3.40
CA GLY A 283 41.96 8.47 3.17
C GLY A 283 40.78 9.36 3.54
N LEU A 284 39.55 8.89 3.30
CA LEU A 284 38.32 9.62 3.62
C LEU A 284 37.97 9.53 5.12
N GLU A 285 38.38 8.47 5.81
CA GLU A 285 38.17 8.31 7.27
C GLU A 285 38.75 9.48 8.07
N ILE A 286 39.91 10.02 7.67
CA ILE A 286 40.53 11.17 8.34
C ILE A 286 39.67 12.44 8.21
N GLN A 287 39.12 12.69 7.03
CA GLN A 287 38.23 13.83 6.79
C GLN A 287 36.89 13.68 7.51
N ILE A 288 36.36 12.45 7.55
CA ILE A 288 35.12 12.11 8.24
C ILE A 288 35.27 12.27 9.77
N ASN A 289 36.42 11.89 10.34
CA ASN A 289 36.68 12.04 11.78
C ASN A 289 36.76 13.51 12.22
N ASN A 290 37.10 14.42 11.31
CA ASN A 290 37.17 15.86 11.56
C ASN A 290 35.86 16.59 11.21
N PHE A 291 34.80 15.87 10.81
CA PHE A 291 33.54 16.46 10.43
C PHE A 291 32.75 16.94 11.66
N VAL A 292 32.47 18.25 11.72
CA VAL A 292 31.71 18.86 12.81
C VAL A 292 30.27 19.19 12.41
N GLY A 293 30.03 19.56 11.15
CA GLY A 293 28.69 19.90 10.65
C GLY A 293 28.71 20.48 9.23
N ILE A 294 27.51 20.72 8.67
CA ILE A 294 27.33 21.35 7.36
C ILE A 294 26.67 22.72 7.54
N VAL A 295 27.27 23.76 6.95
CA VAL A 295 26.66 25.08 6.83
C VAL A 295 26.15 25.24 5.40
N SER A 296 24.86 25.50 5.25
CA SER A 296 24.21 25.67 3.94
C SER A 296 24.25 27.12 3.46
N GLU A 297 24.14 27.32 2.15
CA GLU A 297 23.94 28.65 1.57
C GLU A 297 22.66 29.29 2.14
N ASN A 298 22.72 30.59 2.49
CA ASN A 298 21.71 31.37 3.23
C ASN A 298 21.59 31.09 4.74
N SER A 299 22.51 30.34 5.35
CA SER A 299 22.63 30.30 6.80
C SER A 299 23.13 31.64 7.34
N ASN A 300 22.35 32.28 8.21
CA ASN A 300 22.79 33.45 8.97
C ASN A 300 23.46 32.99 10.27
N ILE A 301 24.59 33.59 10.65
CA ILE A 301 25.30 33.26 11.89
C ILE A 301 24.40 33.31 13.14
N LEU A 302 23.36 34.15 13.13
CA LEU A 302 22.36 34.24 14.20
C LEU A 302 21.40 33.04 14.28
N LYS A 303 21.37 32.17 13.26
CA LYS A 303 20.50 30.99 13.16
C LYS A 303 21.27 29.67 13.26
N ILE A 304 22.61 29.72 13.30
CA ILE A 304 23.44 28.52 13.40
C ILE A 304 23.58 28.18 14.90
N ASN A 305 22.94 27.10 15.32
CA ASN A 305 23.09 26.57 16.66
C ASN A 305 24.05 25.37 16.61
N PHE A 306 25.19 25.50 17.30
CA PHE A 306 26.09 24.36 17.54
C PHE A 306 25.68 23.70 18.85
N GLU A 307 25.20 22.46 18.77
CA GLU A 307 24.90 21.66 19.94
C GLU A 307 26.05 20.68 20.16
N TYR A 308 26.87 20.96 21.18
CA TYR A 308 27.97 20.09 21.59
C TYR A 308 27.52 19.26 22.79
N SER A 309 27.38 17.94 22.61
CA SER A 309 27.06 17.00 23.68
C SER A 309 28.24 16.06 23.92
N LYS A 310 28.92 16.23 25.05
CA LYS A 310 30.03 15.35 25.48
C LYS A 310 29.48 14.22 26.36
N LYS A 311 29.94 12.99 26.14
CA LYS A 311 29.50 11.81 26.91
C LYS A 311 30.28 11.57 28.21
N LYS A 312 31.39 12.30 28.44
CA LYS A 312 32.19 12.29 29.67
C LYS A 312 32.86 13.66 29.88
N GLU A 313 32.89 14.14 31.12
CA GLU A 313 33.57 15.38 31.52
C GLU A 313 35.10 15.28 31.35
N ILE A 314 35.64 16.40 30.85
CA ILE A 314 37.06 16.82 30.67
C ILE A 314 37.86 16.13 29.56
#